data_AF-A0A8J6XMN7-F1
#
_entry.id   AF-A0A8J6XMN7-F1
#
_cell.length_a   1.000
_cell.length_b   1.000
_cell.length_c   1.000
_cell.angle_alpha   90.00
_cell.angle_beta   90.00
_cell.angle_gamma   90.00
#
_symmetry.space_group_name_H-M   'P 1'
#
loop_
_entity.id
_entity.type
_entity.pdbx_description
1 polymer ?
#
loop_
_entity_poly.entity_id
_entity_poly.type
_entity_poly.pdbx_seq_one_letter_code
_entity_poly.pdbx_strand_id
1 'polypeptide(L)'
;MQWDDDVTVEGAMEEFSFGPLKADLYQYILEESKSEKDAYVLGGQAYGIFGSDSIGTFKVGMGYDNWYRPQLVADLTLSGELHGNKVTNLLDDDDQLISDFEIVNGFVTWTWAKNERWPIKLHLSGYYNTGARGLGKEYDTGYFARVQVGDYKEPYQLMFRFSRYYSEPDALFYVFAQSDTTMASDVDGYRLDLRMGFVKKSYFNVTWYHTKPVFHLWPTMDRLQMDYIIRF
;
A
#
# COMPACT_ATOMS: atom_id res chain seq x y z
N MET A 1 -4.01 -1.11 0.31
CA MET A 1 -2.57 -1.33 0.06
C MET A 1 -1.83 -0.54 1.14
N GLN A 2 -1.21 -1.23 2.09
CA GLN A 2 -0.44 -0.59 3.17
C GLN A 2 1.04 -0.45 2.80
N TRP A 3 1.51 -1.41 2.01
CA TRP A 3 2.84 -1.46 1.43
C TRP A 3 2.68 -1.39 -0.09
N ASP A 4 3.54 -0.63 -0.74
CA ASP A 4 3.60 -0.56 -2.19
C ASP A 4 4.13 -1.89 -2.75
N ASP A 5 3.74 -2.21 -3.98
CA ASP A 5 3.96 -3.54 -4.56
C ASP A 5 5.38 -3.79 -5.07
N ASP A 6 6.24 -2.77 -5.06
CA ASP A 6 7.66 -2.83 -5.46
C ASP A 6 8.65 -2.59 -4.32
N VAL A 7 8.18 -2.51 -3.07
CA VAL A 7 9.06 -2.36 -1.91
C VAL A 7 9.88 -3.63 -1.71
N THR A 8 11.20 -3.46 -1.67
CA THR A 8 12.13 -4.49 -1.19
C THR A 8 12.59 -4.10 0.20
N VAL A 9 12.25 -4.93 1.19
CA VAL A 9 12.67 -4.75 2.59
C VAL A 9 13.63 -5.86 3.00
N GLU A 10 14.59 -5.52 3.84
CA GLU A 10 15.41 -6.50 4.55
C GLU A 10 14.69 -6.95 5.82
N GLY A 11 14.84 -8.23 6.18
CA GLY A 11 14.21 -8.74 7.39
C GLY A 11 13.95 -10.24 7.37
N ALA A 12 13.00 -10.66 8.19
CA ALA A 12 12.57 -12.05 8.32
C ALA A 12 11.04 -12.13 8.25
N MET A 13 10.54 -13.20 7.63
CA MET A 13 9.12 -13.53 7.57
C MET A 13 8.93 -15.04 7.73
N GLU A 14 7.92 -15.43 8.50
CA GLU A 14 7.49 -16.82 8.65
C GLU A 14 6.00 -16.93 8.31
N GLU A 15 5.64 -17.82 7.37
CA GLU A 15 4.25 -18.16 7.04
C GLU A 15 3.89 -19.51 7.69
N PHE A 16 2.77 -19.52 8.41
CA PHE A 16 2.12 -20.72 8.92
C PHE A 16 0.85 -21.01 8.12
N SER A 17 0.60 -22.29 7.83
CA SER A 17 -0.60 -22.73 7.10
C SER A 17 -1.36 -23.80 7.88
N PHE A 18 -2.64 -23.55 8.13
CA PHE A 18 -3.57 -24.44 8.84
C PHE A 18 -4.84 -24.64 8.01
N GLY A 19 -4.79 -25.57 7.06
CA GLY A 19 -5.89 -25.79 6.12
C GLY A 19 -6.11 -24.55 5.23
N PRO A 20 -7.33 -23.98 5.16
CA PRO A 20 -7.61 -22.79 4.35
C PRO A 20 -7.11 -21.49 5.00
N LEU A 21 -6.64 -21.55 6.25
CA LEU A 21 -6.15 -20.40 7.00
C LEU A 21 -4.62 -20.32 6.92
N LYS A 22 -4.13 -19.09 6.85
CA LYS A 22 -2.72 -18.75 6.85
C LYS A 22 -2.45 -17.62 7.83
N ALA A 23 -1.25 -17.60 8.38
CA ALA A 23 -0.76 -16.50 9.20
C ALA A 23 0.68 -16.19 8.83
N ASP A 24 0.98 -14.92 8.58
CA ASP A 24 2.32 -14.42 8.33
C ASP A 24 2.75 -13.62 9.56
N LEU A 25 3.97 -13.84 10.04
CA LEU A 25 4.65 -12.98 11.02
C LEU A 25 5.92 -12.44 10.36
N TYR A 26 6.22 -11.17 10.60
CA TYR A 26 7.39 -10.54 10.00
C TYR A 26 8.04 -9.50 10.90
N GLN A 27 9.35 -9.34 10.67
CA GLN A 27 10.18 -8.23 11.12
C GLN A 27 10.87 -7.66 9.89
N TYR A 28 10.66 -6.39 9.60
CA TYR A 28 11.37 -5.69 8.51
C TYR A 28 12.17 -4.52 9.05
N ILE A 29 13.41 -4.39 8.60
CA ILE A 29 14.30 -3.28 8.92
C ILE A 29 13.93 -2.12 8.02
N LEU A 30 13.74 -0.95 8.62
CA LEU A 30 13.43 0.29 7.92
C LEU A 30 14.70 1.09 7.71
N GLU A 31 15.46 1.31 8.79
CA GLU A 31 16.81 1.85 8.71
C GLU A 31 17.73 1.42 9.86
N GLU A 32 18.99 1.21 9.50
CA GLU A 32 20.08 0.90 10.43
C GLU A 32 20.70 2.18 11.00
N SER A 33 20.91 2.22 12.32
CA SER A 33 21.60 3.33 12.99
C SER A 33 23.03 2.95 13.35
N LYS A 34 23.99 3.83 13.04
CA LYS A 34 25.42 3.61 13.38
C LYS A 34 25.72 3.73 14.88
N SER A 35 24.89 4.45 15.62
CA SER A 35 25.16 4.85 17.01
C SER A 35 24.01 4.57 17.98
N GLU A 36 22.84 4.22 17.46
CA GLU A 36 21.66 3.94 18.27
C GLU A 36 20.98 2.65 17.81
N LYS A 37 19.75 2.37 18.30
CA LYS A 37 18.95 1.22 17.85
C LYS A 37 18.36 1.45 16.46
N ASP A 38 18.14 0.39 15.71
CA ASP A 38 17.56 0.48 14.37
C ASP A 38 16.07 0.86 14.41
N ALA A 39 15.56 1.39 13.29
CA ALA A 39 14.14 1.50 13.03
C ALA A 39 13.67 0.24 12.29
N TYR A 40 12.59 -0.37 12.77
CA TYR A 40 12.05 -1.62 12.21
C TYR A 40 10.54 -1.69 12.42
N VAL A 41 9.86 -2.51 11.65
CA VAL A 41 8.45 -2.87 11.88
C VAL A 41 8.37 -4.32 12.34
N LEU A 42 7.52 -4.59 13.31
CA LEU A 42 7.05 -5.94 13.64
C LEU A 42 5.58 -6.03 13.31
N GLY A 43 5.19 -7.10 12.65
CA GLY A 43 3.79 -7.26 12.31
C GLY A 43 3.43 -8.67 11.94
N GLY A 44 2.17 -8.82 11.56
CA GLY A 44 1.65 -10.06 11.06
C GLY A 44 0.23 -9.93 10.57
N GLN A 45 -0.19 -10.89 9.78
CA GLN A 45 -1.54 -10.97 9.25
C GLN A 45 -2.04 -12.40 9.32
N ALA A 46 -3.33 -12.56 9.58
CA ALA A 46 -4.03 -13.83 9.48
C ALA A 46 -5.14 -13.71 8.43
N TYR A 47 -5.25 -14.72 7.57
CA TYR A 47 -6.23 -14.71 6.49
C TYR A 47 -6.69 -16.10 6.10
N GLY A 48 -7.89 -16.16 5.51
CA GLY A 48 -8.45 -17.37 4.93
C GLY A 48 -8.76 -17.20 3.46
N ILE A 49 -8.64 -18.30 2.71
CA ILE A 49 -9.04 -18.38 1.31
C ILE A 49 -10.27 -19.28 1.21
N PHE A 50 -11.36 -18.73 0.67
CA PHE A 50 -12.66 -19.38 0.56
C PHE A 50 -13.21 -19.21 -0.86
N GLY A 51 -14.18 -20.03 -1.25
CA GLY A 51 -14.90 -19.81 -2.50
C GLY A 51 -15.24 -21.09 -3.25
N SER A 52 -15.80 -20.91 -4.45
CA SER A 52 -16.10 -21.96 -5.40
C SER A 52 -16.15 -21.38 -6.82
N ASP A 53 -16.22 -22.24 -7.83
CA ASP A 53 -16.28 -21.82 -9.24
C ASP A 53 -17.53 -20.95 -9.54
N SER A 54 -18.63 -21.14 -8.81
CA SER A 54 -19.87 -20.40 -9.05
C SER A 54 -19.87 -18.98 -8.48
N ILE A 55 -19.13 -18.73 -7.40
CA ILE A 55 -19.12 -17.43 -6.70
C ILE A 55 -17.76 -16.72 -6.73
N GLY A 56 -16.72 -17.41 -7.21
CA GLY A 56 -15.34 -16.92 -7.21
C GLY A 56 -14.61 -17.23 -5.91
N THR A 57 -13.37 -16.74 -5.84
CA THR A 57 -12.46 -16.92 -4.71
C THR A 57 -12.38 -15.63 -3.89
N PHE A 58 -12.47 -15.77 -2.58
CA PHE A 58 -12.32 -14.71 -1.59
C PHE A 58 -11.07 -14.97 -0.76
N LYS A 59 -10.22 -13.97 -0.58
CA LYS A 59 -9.19 -13.92 0.46
C LYS A 59 -9.62 -12.86 1.46
N VAL A 60 -9.88 -13.25 2.71
CA VAL A 60 -10.31 -12.32 3.78
C VAL A 60 -9.31 -12.43 4.92
N GLY A 61 -8.89 -11.30 5.46
CA GLY A 61 -7.93 -11.29 6.55
C GLY A 61 -7.86 -9.98 7.30
N MET A 62 -7.02 -9.99 8.32
CA MET A 62 -6.68 -8.84 9.14
C MET A 62 -5.22 -8.93 9.57
N GLY A 63 -4.63 -7.80 9.92
CA GLY A 63 -3.26 -7.72 10.38
C GLY A 63 -3.04 -6.62 11.40
N TYR A 64 -1.84 -6.63 11.95
CA TYR A 64 -1.35 -5.62 12.87
C TYR A 64 0.12 -5.34 12.58
N ASP A 65 0.50 -4.06 12.62
CA ASP A 65 1.87 -3.58 12.47
C ASP A 65 2.23 -2.63 13.60
N ASN A 66 3.42 -2.80 14.17
CA ASN A 66 3.99 -1.88 15.15
C ASN A 66 5.33 -1.35 14.62
N TRP A 67 5.38 -0.04 14.42
CA TRP A 67 6.54 0.66 13.93
C TRP A 67 7.42 1.13 15.10
N TYR A 68 8.61 0.56 15.19
CA TYR A 68 9.58 0.92 16.20
C TYR A 68 10.49 2.02 15.68
N ARG A 69 10.58 3.11 16.47
CA ARG A 69 11.38 4.30 16.18
C ARG A 69 11.06 4.98 14.83
N PRO A 70 9.79 5.24 14.50
CA PRO A 70 9.43 5.90 13.24
C PRO A 70 10.06 7.29 13.10
N GLN A 71 10.35 7.99 14.22
CA GLN A 71 11.00 9.31 14.21
C GLN A 71 12.36 9.30 13.53
N LEU A 72 13.17 8.24 13.70
CA LEU A 72 14.48 8.15 13.05
C LEU A 72 14.35 8.26 11.52
N VAL A 73 13.33 7.61 10.95
CA VAL A 73 13.09 7.64 9.51
C VAL A 73 12.53 9.00 9.07
N ALA A 74 11.67 9.63 9.89
CA ALA A 74 11.21 11.01 9.68
C ALA A 74 12.38 12.00 9.67
N ASP A 75 13.27 11.95 10.66
CA ASP A 75 14.44 12.83 10.77
C ASP A 75 15.36 12.70 9.55
N LEU A 76 15.64 11.47 9.11
CA LEU A 76 16.45 11.21 7.92
C LEU A 76 15.78 11.74 6.64
N THR A 77 14.46 11.69 6.55
CA THR A 77 13.72 12.25 5.41
C THR A 77 13.72 13.78 5.44
N LEU A 78 13.52 14.38 6.61
CA LEU A 78 13.52 15.84 6.79
C LEU A 78 14.92 16.45 6.58
N SER A 79 15.98 15.75 6.98
CA SER A 79 17.37 16.15 6.71
C SER A 79 17.76 15.97 5.24
N GLY A 80 16.97 15.20 4.48
CA GLY A 80 17.24 14.85 3.09
C GLY A 80 18.24 13.72 2.92
N GLU A 81 18.59 12.98 3.97
CA GLU A 81 19.42 11.77 3.87
C GLU A 81 18.64 10.60 3.24
N LEU A 82 17.34 10.49 3.54
CA LEU A 82 16.44 9.55 2.86
C LEU A 82 15.75 10.25 1.69
N HIS A 83 16.00 9.76 0.47
CA HIS A 83 15.42 10.30 -0.75
C HIS A 83 14.20 9.51 -1.22
N GLY A 84 13.35 10.15 -2.04
CA GLY A 84 12.22 9.49 -2.70
C GLY A 84 10.94 9.41 -1.86
N ASN A 85 11.05 9.59 -0.54
CA ASN A 85 9.91 9.75 0.36
C ASN A 85 9.72 11.21 0.78
N LYS A 86 8.55 11.50 1.32
CA LYS A 86 8.21 12.80 1.90
C LYS A 86 7.38 12.57 3.14
N VAL A 87 7.73 13.24 4.24
CA VAL A 87 6.93 13.17 5.47
C VAL A 87 5.56 13.80 5.22
N THR A 88 4.52 12.97 5.30
CA THR A 88 3.11 13.37 5.16
C THR A 88 2.29 13.12 6.44
N ASN A 89 2.88 12.46 7.44
CA ASN A 89 2.32 12.36 8.79
C ASN A 89 2.35 13.72 9.50
N LEU A 90 1.55 13.88 10.56
CA LEU A 90 1.53 15.10 11.36
C LEU A 90 2.80 15.22 12.20
N LEU A 91 3.37 16.42 12.21
CA LEU A 91 4.49 16.80 13.06
C LEU A 91 4.04 17.88 14.05
N ASP A 92 4.66 17.92 15.22
CA ASP A 92 4.54 19.04 16.17
C ASP A 92 5.50 20.20 15.80
N ASP A 93 5.53 21.23 16.65
CA ASP A 93 6.36 22.43 16.44
C ASP A 93 7.87 22.15 16.48
N ASP A 94 8.29 20.99 16.99
CA ASP A 94 9.69 20.54 17.10
C ASP A 94 10.03 19.46 16.04
N ASP A 95 9.24 19.38 14.96
CA ASP A 95 9.35 18.39 13.88
C ASP A 95 9.25 16.93 14.36
N GLN A 96 8.62 16.68 15.52
CA GLN A 96 8.39 15.33 16.03
C GLN A 96 7.05 14.78 15.53
N LEU A 97 7.05 13.50 15.15
CA LEU A 97 5.83 12.75 14.87
C LEU A 97 4.91 12.82 16.09
N ILE A 98 3.68 13.30 15.87
CA ILE A 98 2.68 13.40 16.95
C ILE A 98 2.26 12.00 17.41
N SER A 99 2.13 11.07 16.47
CA SER A 99 1.57 9.73 16.69
C SER A 99 2.66 8.65 16.70
N ASP A 100 2.41 7.60 17.47
CA ASP A 100 3.03 6.30 17.20
C ASP A 100 2.24 5.61 16.09
N PHE A 101 2.85 4.61 15.44
CA PHE A 101 2.19 3.87 14.36
C PHE A 101 2.01 2.41 14.80
N GLU A 102 0.81 2.14 15.32
CA GLU A 102 0.32 0.81 15.66
C GLU A 102 -0.92 0.57 14.81
N ILE A 103 -0.76 -0.09 13.67
CA ILE A 103 -1.77 -0.09 12.62
C ILE A 103 -2.50 -1.42 12.64
N VAL A 104 -3.80 -1.39 12.90
CA VAL A 104 -4.70 -2.51 12.63
C VAL A 104 -5.22 -2.37 11.20
N ASN A 105 -5.18 -3.46 10.44
CA ASN A 105 -5.71 -3.49 9.09
C ASN A 105 -6.65 -4.67 8.86
N GLY A 106 -7.57 -4.50 7.91
CA GLY A 106 -8.48 -5.54 7.44
C GLY A 106 -8.58 -5.50 5.93
N PHE A 107 -8.69 -6.66 5.29
CA PHE A 107 -8.77 -6.72 3.82
C PHE A 107 -9.65 -7.84 3.30
N VAL A 108 -10.19 -7.60 2.10
CA VAL A 108 -10.93 -8.57 1.30
C VAL A 108 -10.45 -8.46 -0.15
N THR A 109 -10.07 -9.60 -0.74
CA THR A 109 -9.89 -9.73 -2.18
C THR A 109 -10.90 -10.71 -2.72
N TRP A 110 -11.62 -10.35 -3.77
CA TRP A 110 -12.50 -11.24 -4.50
C TRP A 110 -12.04 -11.35 -5.94
N THR A 111 -11.99 -12.57 -6.47
CA THR A 111 -11.68 -12.84 -7.88
C THR A 111 -12.72 -13.77 -8.46
N TRP A 112 -13.29 -13.41 -9.59
CA TRP A 112 -14.26 -14.23 -10.31
C TRP A 112 -14.06 -14.10 -11.82
N ALA A 113 -14.28 -15.18 -12.56
CA ALA A 113 -14.15 -15.17 -14.00
C ALA A 113 -15.19 -16.10 -14.63
N LYS A 114 -16.04 -15.55 -15.50
CA LYS A 114 -16.90 -16.37 -16.38
C LYS A 114 -16.11 -16.94 -17.57
N ASN A 115 -15.06 -16.23 -17.99
CA ASN A 115 -14.10 -16.66 -19.00
C ASN A 115 -12.72 -16.08 -18.65
N GLU A 116 -11.68 -16.69 -19.21
CA GLU A 116 -10.29 -16.33 -18.93
C GLU A 116 -9.89 -14.94 -19.43
N ARG A 117 -10.62 -14.37 -20.40
CA ARG A 117 -10.28 -13.06 -21.00
C ARG A 117 -10.72 -11.89 -20.12
N TRP A 118 -11.79 -12.07 -19.36
CA TRP A 118 -12.41 -11.00 -18.56
C TRP A 118 -12.60 -11.43 -17.10
N PRO A 119 -11.53 -11.78 -16.36
CA PRO A 119 -11.63 -11.92 -14.92
C PRO A 119 -11.94 -10.57 -14.28
N ILE A 120 -12.71 -10.59 -13.21
CA ILE A 120 -12.99 -9.45 -12.35
C ILE A 120 -12.26 -9.68 -11.04
N LYS A 121 -11.53 -8.65 -10.57
CA LYS A 121 -10.88 -8.65 -9.27
C LYS A 121 -11.31 -7.41 -8.50
N LEU A 122 -11.77 -7.62 -7.28
CA LEU A 122 -12.04 -6.58 -6.30
C LEU A 122 -11.03 -6.72 -5.16
N HIS A 123 -10.47 -5.62 -4.70
CA HIS A 123 -9.61 -5.59 -3.52
C HIS A 123 -10.01 -4.40 -2.66
N LEU A 124 -10.29 -4.65 -1.39
CA LEU A 124 -10.67 -3.66 -0.39
C LEU A 124 -9.74 -3.82 0.82
N SER A 125 -9.29 -2.71 1.38
CA SER A 125 -8.54 -2.68 2.64
C SER A 125 -8.96 -1.48 3.47
N GLY A 126 -8.97 -1.63 4.79
CA GLY A 126 -9.15 -0.55 5.76
C GLY A 126 -8.02 -0.55 6.78
N TYR A 127 -7.71 0.63 7.29
CA TYR A 127 -6.61 0.93 8.18
C TYR A 127 -7.08 1.79 9.34
N TYR A 128 -6.56 1.50 10.53
CA TYR A 128 -6.79 2.29 11.72
C TYR A 128 -5.52 2.29 12.58
N ASN A 129 -4.99 3.47 12.88
CA ASN A 129 -3.82 3.62 13.74
C ASN A 129 -4.22 3.73 15.22
N THR A 130 -4.07 2.64 15.97
CA THR A 130 -4.32 2.62 17.42
C THR A 130 -3.27 3.39 18.22
N GLY A 131 -2.12 3.70 17.62
CA GLY A 131 -1.03 4.48 18.18
C GLY A 131 -1.20 6.00 18.03
N ALA A 132 -2.27 6.45 17.37
CA ALA A 132 -2.52 7.87 17.13
C ALA A 132 -2.69 8.68 18.42
N ARG A 133 -2.12 9.89 18.44
CA ARG A 133 -2.11 10.80 19.60
C ARG A 133 -2.39 12.24 19.16
N GLY A 134 -2.71 13.09 20.14
CA GLY A 134 -2.95 14.52 19.89
C GLY A 134 -3.97 14.75 18.77
N LEU A 135 -3.62 15.62 17.82
CA LEU A 135 -4.41 15.88 16.61
C LEU A 135 -4.51 14.65 15.69
N GLY A 136 -3.51 13.75 15.71
CA GLY A 136 -3.51 12.52 14.91
C GLY A 136 -4.70 11.60 15.16
N LYS A 137 -5.32 11.64 16.35
CA LYS A 137 -6.55 10.88 16.65
C LYS A 137 -7.79 11.32 15.86
N GLU A 138 -7.76 12.52 15.28
CA GLU A 138 -8.81 12.99 14.39
C GLU A 138 -8.57 12.56 12.93
N TYR A 139 -7.40 11.96 12.66
CA TYR A 139 -6.85 11.70 11.33
C TYR A 139 -6.11 10.34 11.27
N ASP A 140 -6.69 9.30 11.86
CA ASP A 140 -6.07 7.99 12.08
C ASP A 140 -6.68 6.85 11.23
N THR A 141 -7.52 7.17 10.24
CA THR A 141 -8.18 6.17 9.38
C THR A 141 -7.81 6.27 7.90
N GLY A 142 -7.79 5.11 7.25
CA GLY A 142 -7.53 5.01 5.81
C GLY A 142 -8.24 3.83 5.19
N TYR A 143 -8.41 3.87 3.87
CA TYR A 143 -8.89 2.75 3.09
C TYR A 143 -8.34 2.75 1.67
N PHE A 144 -8.40 1.57 1.08
CA PHE A 144 -8.01 1.34 -0.29
C PHE A 144 -9.05 0.47 -0.99
N ALA A 145 -9.46 0.87 -2.18
CA ALA A 145 -10.38 0.10 -3.01
C ALA A 145 -9.86 0.00 -4.43
N ARG A 146 -9.88 -1.20 -5.02
CA ARG A 146 -9.45 -1.45 -6.39
C ARG A 146 -10.40 -2.41 -7.08
N VAL A 147 -10.83 -2.04 -8.28
CA VAL A 147 -11.55 -2.91 -9.20
C VAL A 147 -10.69 -3.08 -10.44
N GLN A 148 -10.53 -4.33 -10.87
CA GLN A 148 -9.87 -4.68 -12.12
C GLN A 148 -10.80 -5.57 -12.95
N VAL A 149 -10.85 -5.31 -14.26
CA VAL A 149 -11.54 -6.12 -15.25
C VAL A 149 -10.58 -6.46 -16.37
N GLY A 150 -10.47 -7.75 -16.70
CA GLY A 150 -9.53 -8.24 -17.71
C GLY A 150 -8.18 -8.67 -17.14
N ASP A 151 -7.40 -9.32 -18.01
CA ASP A 151 -6.00 -9.68 -17.79
C ASP A 151 -5.16 -9.16 -18.98
N TYR A 152 -3.85 -9.18 -18.86
CA TYR A 152 -2.92 -8.68 -19.89
C TYR A 152 -1.75 -9.65 -20.12
N LYS A 153 -1.91 -10.90 -19.68
CA LYS A 153 -0.87 -11.93 -19.76
C LYS A 153 -0.64 -12.45 -21.17
N GLU A 154 -1.69 -12.45 -21.99
CA GLU A 154 -1.59 -12.87 -23.39
C GLU A 154 -1.60 -11.66 -24.36
N PRO A 155 -1.00 -11.81 -25.55
CA PRO A 155 -0.99 -10.75 -26.56
C PRO A 155 -2.39 -10.21 -26.86
N TYR A 156 -2.51 -8.89 -26.88
CA TYR A 156 -3.73 -8.12 -27.18
C TYR A 156 -4.89 -8.30 -26.17
N GLN A 157 -4.66 -8.97 -25.04
CA GLN A 157 -5.58 -8.89 -23.92
C GLN A 157 -5.52 -7.50 -23.28
N LEU A 158 -6.67 -7.02 -22.84
CA LEU A 158 -6.81 -5.72 -22.21
C LEU A 158 -7.18 -5.90 -20.74
N MET A 159 -6.58 -5.05 -19.91
CA MET A 159 -6.93 -4.92 -18.50
C MET A 159 -7.23 -3.47 -18.19
N PHE A 160 -8.35 -3.26 -17.52
CA PHE A 160 -8.77 -1.98 -16.97
C PHE A 160 -8.75 -2.07 -15.46
N ARG A 161 -8.18 -1.07 -14.81
CA ARG A 161 -8.14 -1.00 -13.36
C ARG A 161 -8.43 0.40 -12.89
N PHE A 162 -9.26 0.49 -11.87
CA PHE A 162 -9.53 1.70 -11.13
C PHE A 162 -9.19 1.45 -9.67
N SER A 163 -8.46 2.38 -9.07
CA SER A 163 -8.15 2.34 -7.65
C SER A 163 -8.49 3.68 -7.00
N ARG A 164 -9.01 3.63 -5.78
CA ARG A 164 -9.17 4.76 -4.87
C ARG A 164 -8.32 4.52 -3.63
N TYR A 165 -7.57 5.54 -3.25
CA TYR A 165 -6.70 5.59 -2.09
C TYR A 165 -7.22 6.72 -1.21
N TYR A 166 -7.50 6.45 0.05
CA TYR A 166 -7.79 7.49 1.03
C TYR A 166 -6.98 7.17 2.28
N SER A 167 -6.14 8.08 2.72
CA SER A 167 -5.42 7.96 3.97
C SER A 167 -5.40 9.32 4.62
N GLU A 168 -5.89 9.40 5.84
CA GLU A 168 -5.61 10.55 6.69
C GLU A 168 -4.12 10.59 7.03
N PRO A 169 -3.59 11.76 7.43
CA PRO A 169 -2.19 11.95 7.76
C PRO A 169 -1.58 10.85 8.63
N ASP A 170 -2.24 10.43 9.71
CA ASP A 170 -1.66 9.50 10.70
C ASP A 170 -2.26 8.09 10.65
N ALA A 171 -3.06 7.79 9.63
CA ALA A 171 -3.64 6.45 9.44
C ALA A 171 -2.61 5.38 9.10
N LEU A 172 -1.57 5.78 8.34
CA LEU A 172 -0.46 4.95 7.89
C LEU A 172 0.83 5.71 8.10
N PHE A 173 1.92 5.01 8.39
CA PHE A 173 3.25 5.64 8.35
C PHE A 173 3.63 5.92 6.88
N TYR A 174 4.15 7.12 6.60
CA TYR A 174 4.36 7.61 5.23
C TYR A 174 5.38 6.80 4.41
N VAL A 175 6.20 5.97 5.05
CA VAL A 175 7.22 5.20 4.34
C VAL A 175 6.59 3.94 3.76
N PHE A 176 6.97 3.58 2.54
CA PHE A 176 6.58 2.34 1.86
C PHE A 176 5.10 2.21 1.46
N ALA A 177 4.23 3.20 1.71
CA ALA A 177 2.81 3.05 1.37
C ALA A 177 2.49 3.33 -0.12
N GLN A 178 3.25 4.21 -0.79
CA GLN A 178 3.03 4.54 -2.21
C GLN A 178 4.26 5.24 -2.85
N SER A 179 5.11 4.50 -3.58
CA SER A 179 6.28 5.03 -4.28
C SER A 179 5.91 5.76 -5.58
N ASP A 180 4.81 5.31 -6.21
CA ASP A 180 4.29 5.89 -7.43
C ASP A 180 3.77 7.33 -7.26
N THR A 181 3.56 7.79 -6.02
CA THR A 181 3.04 9.14 -5.75
C THR A 181 3.84 9.81 -4.65
N THR A 182 3.87 11.13 -4.63
CA THR A 182 4.61 11.89 -3.61
C THR A 182 3.91 11.94 -2.24
N MET A 183 2.79 11.24 -2.06
CA MET A 183 1.96 11.26 -0.85
C MET A 183 1.55 9.83 -0.49
N ALA A 184 2.15 9.29 0.56
CA ALA A 184 1.92 7.92 1.00
C ALA A 184 0.93 7.86 2.19
N SER A 185 0.93 8.88 3.04
CA SER A 185 -0.19 9.24 3.92
C SER A 185 -0.71 10.63 3.53
N ASP A 186 -1.77 11.12 4.18
CA ASP A 186 -2.41 12.40 3.83
C ASP A 186 -2.79 12.50 2.34
N VAL A 187 -3.62 11.57 1.85
CA VAL A 187 -3.95 11.47 0.42
C VAL A 187 -5.40 11.04 0.18
N ASP A 188 -6.11 11.79 -0.66
CA ASP A 188 -7.34 11.37 -1.36
C ASP A 188 -7.00 11.26 -2.84
N GLY A 189 -6.94 10.02 -3.34
CA GLY A 189 -6.31 9.67 -4.58
C GLY A 189 -7.12 8.72 -5.45
N TYR A 190 -7.00 8.90 -6.76
CA TYR A 190 -7.57 8.06 -7.80
C TYR A 190 -6.47 7.63 -8.77
N ARG A 191 -6.53 6.37 -9.20
CA ARG A 191 -5.66 5.80 -10.23
C ARG A 191 -6.49 5.05 -11.26
N LEU A 192 -6.24 5.33 -12.54
CA LEU A 192 -6.76 4.56 -13.66
C LEU A 192 -5.60 3.92 -14.40
N ASP A 193 -5.67 2.61 -14.66
CA ASP A 193 -4.73 1.91 -15.52
C ASP A 193 -5.47 1.28 -16.72
N LEU A 194 -4.87 1.44 -17.90
CA LEU A 194 -5.18 0.66 -19.09
C LEU A 194 -3.92 -0.10 -19.51
N ARG A 195 -3.98 -1.44 -19.46
CA ARG A 195 -2.89 -2.30 -19.93
C ARG A 195 -3.29 -3.10 -21.15
N MET A 196 -2.34 -3.27 -22.06
CA MET A 196 -2.46 -4.16 -23.22
C MET A 196 -1.28 -5.14 -23.25
N GLY A 197 -1.61 -6.43 -23.19
CA GLY A 197 -0.63 -7.51 -23.30
C GLY A 197 0.03 -7.54 -24.68
N PHE A 198 1.30 -7.94 -24.71
CA PHE A 198 2.12 -7.99 -25.92
C PHE A 198 3.04 -9.22 -25.90
N VAL A 199 3.91 -9.35 -26.92
CA VAL A 199 4.76 -10.53 -27.09
C VAL A 199 5.67 -10.77 -25.88
N LYS A 200 5.96 -12.04 -25.59
CA LYS A 200 6.80 -12.47 -24.44
C LYS A 200 6.31 -11.95 -23.08
N LYS A 201 4.99 -11.79 -22.88
CA LYS A 201 4.40 -11.21 -21.67
C LYS A 201 4.84 -9.76 -21.40
N SER A 202 5.40 -9.09 -22.41
CA SER A 202 5.60 -7.63 -22.38
C SER A 202 4.24 -6.94 -22.43
N TYR A 203 4.16 -5.67 -22.05
CA TYR A 203 2.89 -4.95 -22.11
C TYR A 203 3.08 -3.44 -22.22
N PHE A 204 2.06 -2.79 -22.77
CA PHE A 204 1.90 -1.34 -22.71
C PHE A 204 0.98 -0.99 -21.54
N ASN A 205 1.30 0.09 -20.83
CA ASN A 205 0.50 0.58 -19.72
C ASN A 205 0.30 2.09 -19.87
N VAL A 206 -0.93 2.55 -19.72
CA VAL A 206 -1.25 3.96 -19.57
C VAL A 206 -1.86 4.12 -18.19
N THR A 207 -1.23 4.93 -17.34
CA THR A 207 -1.72 5.23 -15.99
C THR A 207 -2.04 6.69 -15.86
N TRP A 208 -3.20 7.01 -15.29
CA TRP A 208 -3.53 8.35 -14.81
C TRP A 208 -3.64 8.33 -13.29
N TYR A 209 -3.04 9.33 -12.66
CA TYR A 209 -3.10 9.59 -11.22
C TYR A 209 -3.73 10.96 -11.01
N HIS A 210 -4.64 11.04 -10.03
CA HIS A 210 -5.13 12.29 -9.46
C HIS A 210 -5.09 12.16 -7.95
N THR A 211 -4.25 12.93 -7.27
CA THR A 211 -4.13 12.90 -5.81
C THR A 211 -4.14 14.29 -5.24
N LYS A 212 -4.82 14.46 -4.11
CA LYS A 212 -4.81 15.70 -3.31
C LYS A 212 -4.63 15.33 -1.84
N PRO A 213 -4.08 16.22 -1.02
CA PRO A 213 -3.98 15.98 0.41
C PRO A 213 -5.36 16.02 1.08
N VAL A 214 -5.47 15.34 2.22
CA VAL A 214 -6.66 15.35 3.09
C VAL A 214 -6.60 16.54 4.04
N PHE A 215 -5.41 16.84 4.58
CA PHE A 215 -5.18 17.82 5.62
C PHE A 215 -4.17 18.91 5.22
N HIS A 216 -2.92 18.57 4.90
CA HIS A 216 -1.90 19.60 4.63
C HIS A 216 -2.14 20.26 3.26
N LEU A 217 -1.75 21.52 3.10
CA LEU A 217 -1.88 22.25 1.83
C LEU A 217 -0.77 21.86 0.83
N TRP A 218 -0.66 20.57 0.52
CA TRP A 218 0.13 20.09 -0.60
C TRP A 218 -0.60 20.34 -1.93
N PRO A 219 0.14 20.62 -3.02
CA PRO A 219 -0.48 20.77 -4.33
C PRO A 219 -1.11 19.45 -4.77
N THR A 220 -2.27 19.55 -5.41
CA THR A 220 -2.85 18.43 -6.16
C THR A 220 -1.88 17.96 -7.24
N MET A 221 -1.74 16.65 -7.39
CA MET A 221 -0.97 16.02 -8.45
C MET A 221 -1.92 15.40 -9.47
N ASP A 222 -1.76 15.80 -10.74
CA ASP A 222 -2.33 15.13 -11.89
C ASP A 222 -1.20 14.61 -12.77
N ARG A 223 -1.08 13.29 -12.95
CA ARG A 223 -0.01 12.68 -13.73
C ARG A 223 -0.54 11.68 -14.74
N LEU A 224 -0.15 11.82 -15.99
CA LEU A 224 -0.33 10.81 -17.03
C LEU A 224 1.02 10.14 -17.31
N GLN A 225 1.06 8.83 -17.24
CA GLN A 225 2.25 8.01 -17.43
C GLN A 225 1.99 6.95 -18.50
N MET A 226 2.98 6.73 -19.36
CA MET A 226 2.93 5.70 -20.39
C MET A 226 4.19 4.84 -20.30
N ASP A 227 4.01 3.55 -20.04
CA ASP A 227 5.10 2.59 -19.89
C ASP A 227 5.04 1.53 -20.98
N TYR A 228 6.21 1.12 -21.46
CA TYR A 228 6.37 -0.12 -22.21
C TYR A 228 7.31 -1.05 -21.43
N ILE A 229 6.75 -2.11 -20.86
CA ILE A 229 7.47 -3.04 -20.00
C ILE A 229 7.83 -4.28 -20.81
N ILE A 230 9.13 -4.46 -21.04
CA ILE A 230 9.71 -5.58 -21.79
C ILE A 230 10.10 -6.68 -20.81
N ARG A 231 9.64 -7.92 -21.10
CA ARG A 231 10.10 -9.11 -20.37
C ARG A 231 11.02 -9.93 -21.28
N PHE A 232 12.16 -10.33 -20.72
CA PHE A 232 13.18 -11.13 -21.41
C PHE A 232 13.02 -12.62 -21.09
#